data_AF-A0A7K0LPA8-F1
#
_entry.id   AF-A0A7K0LPA8-F1
#
_cell.length_a   1.000
_cell.length_b   1.000
_cell.length_c   1.000
_cell.angle_alpha   90.00
_cell.angle_beta   90.00
_cell.angle_gamma   90.00
#
_symmetry.space_group_name_H-M   'P 1'
#
loop_
_entity.id
_entity.type
_entity.pdbx_description
1 polymer ?
#
loop_
_entity_poly.entity_id
_entity_poly.type
_entity_poly.pdbx_seq_one_letter_code
_entity_poly.pdbx_strand_id
1 'polypeptide(L)' 'WLQVSSGAAASRVGMGVSRPVLMGNVRGRLVALLAERTPLYREVADHVVDTDALEVEASVADIAAWLADRVHS' A
#
# COMPACT_ATOMS: atom_id res chain seq x y z
N TRP A 1 5.73 -6.14 -3.01
CA TRP A 1 5.18 -4.77 -2.96
C TRP A 1 3.81 -4.81 -2.30
N LEU A 2 3.56 -3.90 -1.36
CA LEU A 2 2.26 -3.73 -0.71
C LEU A 2 1.38 -2.83 -1.60
N GLN A 3 0.48 -3.45 -2.36
CA GLN A 3 -0.47 -2.73 -3.20
C GLN A 3 -1.56 -2.10 -2.32
N VAL A 4 -1.94 -0.89 -2.67
CA VAL A 4 -3.00 -0.14 -1.99
C VAL A 4 -3.71 0.75 -3.00
N SER A 5 -5.03 0.84 -2.94
CA SER A 5 -5.79 1.82 -3.71
C SER A 5 -5.55 3.23 -3.18
N SER A 6 -5.69 4.20 -4.07
CA SER A 6 -5.62 5.62 -3.74
C SER A 6 -6.64 6.01 -2.66
N GLY A 7 -7.83 5.40 -2.65
CA GLY A 7 -8.87 5.62 -1.63
C GLY A 7 -8.47 5.11 -0.25
N ALA A 8 -8.01 3.86 -0.16
CA ALA A 8 -7.55 3.27 1.11
C ALA A 8 -6.32 4.00 1.66
N ALA A 9 -5.35 4.31 0.79
CA ALA A 9 -4.16 5.07 1.16
C ALA A 9 -4.52 6.48 1.68
N ALA A 10 -5.42 7.19 1.00
CA ALA A 10 -5.91 8.50 1.42
C ALA A 10 -6.62 8.47 2.79
N SER A 11 -7.37 7.41 3.07
CA SER A 11 -8.05 7.20 4.36
C SER A 11 -7.04 6.99 5.49
N ARG A 12 -6.02 6.14 5.27
CA ARG A 12 -4.96 5.84 6.24
C ARG A 12 -4.09 7.04 6.57
N VAL A 13 -3.75 7.89 5.59
CA VAL A 13 -2.99 9.13 5.85
C VAL A 13 -3.86 10.27 6.42
N GLY A 14 -5.19 10.15 6.29
CA GLY A 14 -6.17 11.12 6.75
C GLY A 14 -6.64 10.93 8.21
N MET A 15 -6.37 9.77 8.82
CA MET A 15 -6.84 9.41 10.17
C MET A 15 -5.88 9.82 11.32
N GLY A 16 -4.85 10.62 11.04
CA GLY A 16 -3.86 11.02 12.06
C GLY A 16 -4.23 12.24 12.91
N VAL A 17 -4.43 13.43 12.32
CA VAL A 17 -4.39 14.70 13.10
C VAL A 17 -5.17 15.84 12.43
N SER A 18 -6.26 16.27 13.07
CA SER A 18 -6.81 17.64 13.26
C SER A 18 -6.46 18.84 12.34
N ARG A 19 -6.25 18.71 11.01
CA ARG A 19 -6.02 19.90 10.14
C ARG A 19 -6.73 19.87 8.77
N PRO A 20 -8.04 20.19 8.71
CA PRO A 20 -8.91 20.07 7.52
C PRO A 20 -8.43 20.78 6.25
N VAL A 21 -7.78 21.95 6.37
CA VAL A 21 -7.39 22.79 5.23
C VAL A 21 -6.09 22.36 4.54
N LEU A 22 -5.24 21.56 5.20
CA LEU A 22 -4.04 20.98 4.59
C LEU A 22 -4.34 19.66 3.85
N MET A 23 -5.52 19.06 4.06
CA MET A 23 -5.83 17.72 3.56
C MET A 23 -6.26 17.66 2.08
N GLY A 24 -6.77 18.77 1.53
CA GLY A 24 -7.18 18.83 0.12
C GLY A 24 -6.01 18.61 -0.84
N ASN A 25 -4.85 19.20 -0.55
CA ASN A 25 -3.65 19.02 -1.38
C ASN A 25 -2.95 17.67 -1.11
N VAL A 26 -2.96 17.17 0.13
CA VAL A 26 -2.26 15.94 0.51
C VAL A 26 -2.90 14.73 -0.14
N ARG A 27 -4.25 14.66 -0.14
CA ARG A 27 -4.97 13.58 -0.82
C ARG A 27 -4.66 13.57 -2.32
N GLY A 28 -4.80 14.72 -2.98
CA GLY A 28 -4.51 14.84 -4.42
C GLY A 28 -3.06 14.48 -4.76
N ARG A 29 -2.10 14.95 -3.95
CA ARG A 29 -0.68 14.64 -4.11
C ARG A 29 -0.37 13.16 -3.88
N LEU A 30 -0.98 12.53 -2.89
CA LEU A 30 -0.81 11.09 -2.64
C LEU A 30 -1.36 10.27 -3.81
N VAL A 31 -2.54 10.62 -4.34
CA VAL A 31 -3.11 9.95 -5.52
C VAL A 31 -2.19 10.08 -6.73
N ALA A 32 -1.68 11.29 -7.00
CA ALA A 32 -0.74 11.53 -8.10
C ALA A 32 0.55 10.71 -7.94
N LEU A 33 1.15 10.73 -6.75
CA LEU A 33 2.35 9.95 -6.44
C LEU A 33 2.13 8.44 -6.57
N LEU A 34 0.98 7.93 -6.13
CA LEU A 34 0.64 6.52 -6.29
C LEU A 34 0.46 6.15 -7.76
N ALA A 35 -0.19 7.00 -8.56
CA ALA A 35 -0.34 6.77 -10.00
C ALA A 35 1.00 6.73 -10.73
N GLU A 36 1.91 7.66 -10.40
CA GLU A 36 3.25 7.72 -10.98
C GLU A 36 4.13 6.55 -10.57
N ARG A 37 4.05 6.10 -9.31
CA ARG A 37 4.95 5.08 -8.76
C ARG A 37 4.46 3.64 -8.87
N THR A 38 3.16 3.41 -9.00
CA THR A 38 2.59 2.06 -9.09
C THR A 38 3.21 1.22 -10.22
N PRO A 39 3.42 1.74 -11.44
CA PRO A 39 4.07 0.98 -12.50
C PRO A 39 5.49 0.52 -12.11
N LEU A 40 6.28 1.41 -11.51
CA LEU A 40 7.64 1.12 -11.07
C LEU A 40 7.68 0.07 -9.95
N TYR A 41 6.79 0.18 -8.96
CA TYR A 41 6.71 -0.82 -7.89
C TYR A 41 6.27 -2.19 -8.40
N ARG A 42 5.41 -2.23 -9.41
CA ARG A 42 4.97 -3.48 -10.02
C ARG A 42 6.07 -4.13 -10.85
N GLU A 43 6.84 -3.35 -11.60
CA GLU A 43 7.91 -3.84 -12.47
C GLU A 43 8.97 -4.65 -11.71
N VAL A 44 9.33 -4.21 -10.51
CA VAL A 44 10.39 -4.85 -9.70
C VAL A 44 9.86 -5.81 -8.63
N ALA A 45 8.54 -6.02 -8.57
CA ALA A 45 7.95 -6.84 -7.50
C ALA A 45 7.97 -8.33 -7.87
N ASP A 46 8.68 -9.12 -7.08
CA ASP A 46 8.59 -10.59 -7.12
C ASP A 46 7.29 -11.13 -6.50
N HIS A 47 6.67 -10.34 -5.62
CA HIS A 47 5.41 -10.67 -4.94
C HIS A 47 4.58 -9.42 -4.70
N VAL A 48 3.26 -9.51 -4.86
CA VAL A 48 2.33 -8.40 -4.65
C VAL A 48 1.27 -8.80 -3.64
N VAL A 49 1.11 -7.98 -2.61
CA VAL A 49 0.13 -8.19 -1.54
C VAL A 49 -0.86 -7.05 -1.59
N ASP A 50 -2.13 -7.35 -1.84
CA ASP A 50 -3.20 -6.35 -1.80
C ASP A 50 -3.59 -6.04 -0.35
N THR A 51 -3.22 -4.85 0.10
CA THR A 51 -3.47 -4.41 1.48
C THR A 51 -4.79 -3.66 1.64
N ASP A 52 -5.62 -3.54 0.60
CA ASP A 52 -6.90 -2.82 0.70
C ASP A 52 -7.90 -3.53 1.62
N ALA A 53 -7.92 -4.87 1.56
CA ALA A 53 -8.85 -5.71 2.30
C ALA A 53 -8.19 -6.56 3.39
N LEU A 54 -6.86 -6.50 3.52
CA LEU A 54 -6.12 -7.26 4.52
C LEU A 54 -5.87 -6.42 5.78
N GLU A 55 -6.17 -7.05 6.92
CA GLU A 55 -5.61 -6.64 8.22
C GLU A 55 -4.08 -6.82 8.20
N VAL A 56 -3.40 -6.12 9.11
CA VAL A 56 -1.93 -6.11 9.17
C VAL A 56 -1.39 -7.54 9.36
N GLU A 57 -1.97 -8.31 10.27
CA GLU A 57 -1.57 -9.67 10.58
C GLU A 57 -1.71 -10.60 9.37
N ALA A 58 -2.79 -10.44 8.61
CA ALA A 58 -3.03 -11.22 7.40
C ALA A 58 -2.00 -10.89 6.31
N SER A 59 -1.63 -9.61 6.17
CA SER A 59 -0.57 -9.18 5.24
C SER A 59 0.80 -9.76 5.62
N VAL A 60 1.11 -9.81 6.91
CA VAL A 60 2.37 -10.42 7.41
C VAL A 60 2.37 -11.93 7.16
N ALA A 61 1.26 -12.62 7.42
CA ALA A 61 1.15 -14.05 7.21
C ALA A 61 1.34 -14.44 5.73
N ASP A 62 0.76 -13.67 4.80
CA ASP A 62 0.92 -13.88 3.36
C ASP A 62 2.40 -13.77 2.93
N ILE A 63 3.10 -12.71 3.37
CA ILE A 63 4.52 -12.50 3.06
C ILE A 63 5.37 -13.63 3.65
N ALA A 64 5.09 -14.04 4.89
CA ALA A 64 5.82 -15.11 5.55
C ALA A 64 5.65 -16.46 4.82
N ALA A 65 4.42 -16.77 4.37
CA ALA A 65 4.15 -17.97 3.59
C ALA A 65 4.90 -17.96 2.25
N TRP A 66 4.89 -16.83 1.54
CA TRP A 66 5.62 -16.67 0.28
C TRP A 66 7.14 -16.83 0.44
N LEU A 67 7.71 -16.27 1.52
CA LEU A 67 9.13 -16.45 1.83
C LEU A 67 9.47 -17.91 2.15
N ALA A 68 8.60 -18.60 2.89
CA ALA A 68 8.82 -20.00 3.24
C ALA A 68 8.86 -20.90 1.99
N ASP A 69 7.95 -20.70 1.03
CA ASP A 69 7.90 -21.45 -0.22
C ASP A 69 9.20 -21.30 -1.04
N ARG A 70 9.75 -20.08 -1.08
CA ARG A 70 11.00 -19.77 -1.78
C ARG A 70 12.27 -20.32 -1.14
N VAL A 71 12.26 -20.55 0.18
CA VAL A 71 13.42 -21.13 0.88
C VAL A 71 13.48 -22.65 0.72
N HIS A 72 12.34 -23.28 0.41
CA HIS A 72 12.24 -24.73 0.20
C HIS A 72 12.37 -25.17 -1.26
N SER A 73 12.50 -24.24 -2.21
CA SER A 73 12.73 -24.48 -3.65
C SER A 73 14.19 -24.28 -4.02
#